data_AF-A0A351BW84-F1
#
_entry.id   AF-A0A351BW84-F1
#
_cell.length_a   1.000
_cell.length_b   1.000
_cell.length_c   1.000
_cell.angle_alpha   90.00
_cell.angle_beta   90.00
_cell.angle_gamma   90.00
#
_symmetry.space_group_name_H-M   'P 1'
#
loop_
_entity.id
_entity.type
_entity.pdbx_description
1 polymer ?
#
loop_
_entity_poly.entity_id
_entity_poly.type
_entity_poly.pdbx_seq_one_letter_code
_entity_poly.pdbx_strand_id
1 'polypeptide(L)'
;QMTNFKLEEIPPGVIDHKEWTPDNGRNNALRINGLGAPRAFYTPVLRRIKIPNCSYGEDYAVGLAISREYQIGRIYEPVYFCRRWEGNSDASLNIVQQNTHNYYKDKIRTIELTARIKSNKN
;
A
#
# COMPACT_ATOMS: atom_id res chain seq x y z
N GLN A 1 -13.54 -4.61 -3.45
CA GLN A 1 -14.26 -4.39 -4.72
C GLN A 1 -14.51 -2.90 -4.90
N MET A 2 -14.31 -2.35 -6.09
CA MET A 2 -14.59 -0.95 -6.37
C MET A 2 -16.07 -0.73 -6.70
N THR A 3 -16.65 0.30 -6.10
CA THR A 3 -18.06 0.66 -6.32
C THR A 3 -18.24 2.15 -6.49
N ASN A 4 -19.33 2.56 -7.12
CA ASN A 4 -19.79 3.95 -7.13
C ASN A 4 -20.63 4.27 -5.88
N PHE A 5 -21.23 5.47 -5.82
CA PHE A 5 -22.10 5.87 -4.71
C PHE A 5 -23.33 4.99 -4.50
N LYS A 6 -23.86 4.40 -5.57
CA LYS A 6 -25.01 3.51 -5.56
C LYS A 6 -24.65 2.07 -5.19
N LEU A 7 -23.40 1.81 -4.81
CA LEU A 7 -22.83 0.47 -4.57
C LEU A 7 -22.80 -0.42 -5.82
N GLU A 8 -22.92 0.18 -7.01
CA GLU A 8 -22.76 -0.54 -8.27
C GLU A 8 -21.28 -0.74 -8.54
N GLU A 9 -20.89 -1.93 -8.99
CA GLU A 9 -19.51 -2.24 -9.31
C GLU A 9 -18.99 -1.38 -10.47
N ILE A 10 -17.77 -0.88 -10.33
CA ILE A 10 -17.08 -0.11 -11.36
C ILE A 10 -15.73 -0.73 -11.70
N PRO A 11 -15.23 -0.59 -12.94
CA PRO A 11 -13.90 -1.06 -13.30
C PRO A 11 -12.80 -0.44 -12.41
N PRO A 12 -11.75 -1.20 -12.01
CA PRO A 12 -11.46 -2.58 -12.43
C PRO A 12 -12.11 -3.67 -11.54
N GLY A 13 -13.08 -3.33 -10.68
CA GLY A 13 -13.78 -4.30 -9.84
C GLY A 13 -12.91 -4.79 -8.67
N VAL A 14 -12.55 -6.07 -8.69
CA VAL A 14 -11.68 -6.71 -7.67
C VAL A 14 -10.25 -6.82 -8.19
N ILE A 15 -9.30 -6.22 -7.45
CA ILE A 15 -7.88 -6.37 -7.72
C ILE A 15 -7.33 -7.49 -6.83
N ASP A 16 -7.26 -8.69 -7.40
CA ASP A 16 -7.08 -9.93 -6.64
C ASP A 16 -5.62 -10.24 -6.26
N HIS A 17 -4.63 -9.74 -7.00
CA HIS A 17 -3.20 -9.97 -6.73
C HIS A 17 -2.90 -11.45 -6.36
N LYS A 18 -3.35 -12.39 -7.20
CA LYS A 18 -3.22 -13.85 -7.00
C LYS A 18 -1.76 -14.31 -6.87
N GLU A 19 -0.81 -13.49 -7.32
CA GLU A 19 0.62 -13.72 -7.16
C GLU A 19 1.10 -13.66 -5.70
N TRP A 20 0.27 -13.21 -4.76
CA TRP A 20 0.63 -13.04 -3.36
C TRP A 20 0.64 -14.36 -2.58
N THR A 21 1.76 -14.65 -1.93
CA THR A 21 1.92 -15.79 -1.02
C THR A 21 2.53 -15.33 0.32
N PRO A 22 2.44 -16.14 1.39
CA PRO A 22 3.15 -15.88 2.64
C PRO A 22 4.65 -15.60 2.46
N ASP A 23 5.29 -16.33 1.54
CA ASP A 23 6.74 -16.24 1.33
C ASP A 23 7.15 -15.00 0.53
N ASN A 24 6.39 -14.66 -0.52
CA ASN A 24 6.75 -13.57 -1.42
C ASN A 24 6.06 -12.23 -1.08
N GLY A 25 5.07 -12.23 -0.18
CA GLY A 25 4.21 -11.07 0.08
C GLY A 25 4.99 -9.83 0.50
N ARG A 26 6.06 -10.01 1.29
CA ARG A 26 6.96 -8.91 1.68
C ARG A 26 7.64 -8.25 0.48
N ASN A 27 8.01 -9.02 -0.54
CA ASN A 27 8.64 -8.50 -1.76
C ASN A 27 7.62 -7.98 -2.76
N ASN A 28 6.45 -8.61 -2.86
CA ASN A 28 5.34 -8.09 -3.66
C ASN A 28 4.86 -6.72 -3.16
N ALA A 29 4.92 -6.46 -1.85
CA ALA A 29 4.65 -5.14 -1.29
C ALA A 29 5.51 -4.03 -1.91
N LEU A 30 6.72 -4.32 -2.39
CA LEU A 30 7.58 -3.34 -3.06
C LEU A 30 7.16 -3.05 -4.51
N ARG A 31 6.35 -3.92 -5.13
CA ARG A 31 5.96 -3.84 -6.56
C ARG A 31 4.59 -3.19 -6.78
N ILE A 32 3.75 -3.17 -5.75
CA ILE A 32 2.40 -2.60 -5.83
C ILE A 32 2.41 -1.09 -5.62
N ASN A 33 1.36 -0.40 -6.07
CA ASN A 33 1.24 1.06 -5.90
C ASN A 33 0.85 1.49 -4.47
N GLY A 34 0.53 0.54 -3.60
CA GLY A 34 0.11 0.80 -2.23
C GLY A 34 -0.55 -0.45 -1.66
N LEU A 35 -0.55 -0.59 -0.34
CA LEU A 35 -1.29 -1.67 0.30
C LEU A 35 -2.78 -1.34 0.24
N GLY A 36 -3.56 -2.22 -0.40
CA GLY A 36 -5.02 -2.10 -0.44
C GLY A 36 -5.61 -2.02 0.97
N ALA A 37 -6.64 -1.21 1.15
CA ALA A 37 -7.43 -1.24 2.38
C ALA A 37 -8.30 -2.52 2.41
N PRO A 38 -8.86 -2.91 3.58
CA PRO A 38 -8.49 -2.42 4.90
C PRO A 38 -7.15 -3.03 5.33
N ARG A 39 -6.44 -2.34 6.23
CA ARG A 39 -5.17 -2.79 6.81
C ARG A 39 -5.28 -2.76 8.31
N ALA A 40 -4.75 -3.78 8.96
CA ALA A 40 -4.66 -3.86 10.41
C ALA A 40 -3.20 -4.02 10.82
N PHE A 41 -2.81 -3.28 11.86
CA PHE A 41 -1.47 -3.33 12.42
C PHE A 41 -1.56 -3.65 13.91
N TYR A 42 -0.71 -4.55 14.39
CA TYR A 42 -0.62 -4.84 15.82
C TYR A 42 -0.09 -3.61 16.56
N THR A 43 -0.87 -3.06 17.50
CA THR A 43 -0.60 -1.75 18.12
C THR A 43 0.81 -1.62 18.74
N PRO A 44 1.34 -2.63 19.47
CA PRO A 44 2.71 -2.55 19.99
C PRO A 44 3.79 -2.51 18.91
N VAL A 45 3.55 -3.12 17.74
CA VAL A 45 4.47 -3.02 16.59
C VAL A 45 4.36 -1.62 15.98
N LEU A 46 3.14 -1.13 15.72
CA LEU A 46 2.92 0.17 15.10
C LEU A 46 3.54 1.32 15.92
N ARG A 47 3.41 1.28 17.25
CA ARG A 47 3.96 2.31 18.15
C ARG A 47 5.48 2.45 18.11
N ARG A 48 6.20 1.43 17.63
CA ARG A 48 7.67 1.46 17.48
C ARG A 48 8.11 2.11 16.17
N ILE A 49 7.18 2.42 15.27
CA ILE A 49 7.45 2.94 13.93
C ILE A 49 7.02 4.39 13.84
N LYS A 50 7.88 5.24 13.26
CA LYS A 50 7.54 6.62 12.95
C LYS A 50 6.65 6.65 11.70
N ILE A 51 5.46 7.21 11.82
CA ILE A 51 4.55 7.43 10.69
C ILE A 51 4.98 8.73 10.00
N PRO A 52 5.30 8.71 8.69
CA PRO A 52 5.59 9.94 7.95
C PRO A 52 4.41 10.91 8.05
N ASN A 53 4.69 12.17 8.37
CA ASN A 53 3.70 13.24 8.26
C ASN A 53 3.74 13.80 6.84
N CYS A 54 3.14 13.08 5.91
CA CYS A 54 2.86 13.54 4.56
C CYS A 54 1.34 13.43 4.33
N SER A 55 0.86 13.85 3.16
CA SER A 55 -0.56 13.75 2.79
C SER A 55 -0.80 12.72 1.67
N TYR A 56 0.15 11.82 1.44
CA TYR A 56 0.07 10.78 0.44
C TYR A 56 1.05 9.62 0.75
N GLY A 57 0.53 8.42 1.04
CA GLY A 57 1.30 7.17 1.07
C GLY A 57 1.94 6.80 2.42
N GLU A 58 1.46 7.39 3.53
CA GLU A 58 1.91 7.11 4.90
C GLU A 58 1.66 5.64 5.26
N ASP A 59 0.47 5.15 4.91
CA ASP A 59 0.03 3.78 5.13
C ASP A 59 0.94 2.76 4.44
N TYR A 60 1.36 3.07 3.21
CA TYR A 60 2.27 2.26 2.43
C TYR A 60 3.68 2.26 3.04
N ALA A 61 4.18 3.43 3.46
CA ALA A 61 5.47 3.53 4.15
C ALA A 61 5.49 2.72 5.46
N VAL A 62 4.43 2.82 6.26
CA VAL A 62 4.27 2.05 7.51
C VAL A 62 4.23 0.55 7.22
N GLY A 63 3.42 0.13 6.24
CA GLY A 63 3.31 -1.27 5.89
C GLY A 63 4.62 -1.86 5.36
N LEU A 64 5.37 -1.11 4.57
CA LEU A 64 6.70 -1.51 4.11
C LEU A 64 7.68 -1.68 5.27
N ALA A 65 7.74 -0.70 6.18
CA ALA A 65 8.61 -0.75 7.36
C ALA A 65 8.29 -1.95 8.27
N ILE A 66 7.00 -2.23 8.53
CA ILE A 66 6.57 -3.40 9.31
C ILE A 66 6.96 -4.69 8.58
N SER A 67 6.69 -4.75 7.27
CA SER A 67 6.91 -5.96 6.48
C SER A 67 8.38 -6.36 6.32
N ARG A 68 9.31 -5.50 6.72
CA ARG A 68 10.73 -5.84 6.81
C ARG A 68 10.99 -6.99 7.79
N GLU A 69 10.34 -6.91 8.95
CA GLU A 69 10.57 -7.82 10.07
C GLU A 69 9.42 -8.81 10.29
N TYR A 70 8.21 -8.46 9.87
CA TYR A 70 7.01 -9.25 10.10
C TYR A 70 6.38 -9.71 8.79
N GLN A 71 5.77 -10.89 8.79
CA GLN A 71 5.03 -11.39 7.63
C GLN A 71 3.75 -10.58 7.43
N ILE A 72 3.37 -10.36 6.16
CA ILE A 72 2.06 -9.80 5.82
C ILE A 72 1.08 -10.95 5.65
N GLY A 73 0.09 -11.03 6.55
CA GLY A 73 -1.10 -11.86 6.37
C GLY A 73 -2.05 -11.22 5.36
N ARG A 74 -2.63 -12.01 4.47
CA ARG A 74 -3.58 -11.55 3.44
C ARG A 74 -4.90 -12.28 3.58
N ILE A 75 -6.00 -11.52 3.51
CA ILE A 75 -7.33 -12.05 3.23
C ILE A 75 -7.57 -11.87 1.74
N TYR A 76 -7.79 -12.97 1.02
CA TYR A 76 -7.97 -12.95 -0.43
C TYR A 76 -9.36 -12.45 -0.82
N GLU A 77 -10.36 -12.74 0.01
CA GLU A 77 -11.72 -12.31 -0.25
C GLU A 77 -11.93 -10.82 0.07
N PRO A 78 -12.65 -10.07 -0.80
CA PRO A 78 -13.02 -8.71 -0.51
C PRO A 78 -13.86 -8.60 0.77
N VAL A 79 -13.35 -7.90 1.78
CA VAL A 79 -14.06 -7.67 3.06
C VAL A 79 -14.71 -6.28 3.15
N TYR A 80 -14.60 -5.46 2.10
CA TYR A 80 -15.19 -4.11 2.04
C TYR A 80 -15.37 -3.61 0.60
N PHE A 81 -16.24 -2.60 0.46
CA PHE A 81 -16.43 -1.85 -0.77
C PHE A 81 -15.61 -0.56 -0.75
N CYS A 82 -14.70 -0.42 -1.72
CA CYS A 82 -13.97 0.81 -1.96
C CYS A 82 -14.82 1.71 -2.85
N ARG A 83 -15.41 2.77 -2.27
CA ARG A 83 -16.22 3.72 -3.01
C ARG A 83 -15.32 4.75 -3.70
N ARG A 84 -15.42 4.89 -5.02
CA ARG A 84 -14.82 6.03 -5.74
C ARG A 84 -15.84 7.11 -6.02
N TRP A 85 -15.39 8.37 -5.94
CA TRP A 85 -16.17 9.55 -6.27
C TRP A 85 -15.41 10.45 -7.24
N GLU A 86 -16.15 11.29 -7.97
CA GLU A 86 -15.58 12.29 -8.88
C GLU A 86 -14.85 13.38 -8.10
N GLY A 87 -13.59 13.66 -8.45
CA GLY A 87 -12.77 14.66 -7.77
C GLY A 87 -12.06 14.16 -6.51
N ASN A 88 -11.89 12.84 -6.32
CA ASN A 88 -11.02 12.34 -5.25
C ASN A 88 -9.54 12.65 -5.53
N SER A 89 -8.69 12.58 -4.49
CA SER A 89 -7.25 12.87 -4.56
C SER A 89 -6.44 12.00 -5.54
N ASP A 90 -7.04 10.97 -6.13
CA ASP A 90 -6.44 10.05 -7.10
C ASP A 90 -7.16 10.07 -8.48
N ALA A 91 -8.18 10.90 -8.64
CA ALA A 91 -8.98 11.04 -9.84
C ALA A 91 -8.67 12.39 -10.47
N SER A 92 -8.26 12.38 -11.73
CA SER A 92 -7.96 13.59 -12.50
C SER A 92 -6.78 14.44 -11.96
N LEU A 93 -5.76 13.79 -11.38
CA LEU A 93 -4.51 14.45 -11.03
C LEU A 93 -3.83 15.03 -12.28
N ASN A 94 -3.30 16.24 -12.16
CA ASN A 94 -2.43 16.76 -13.22
C ASN A 94 -1.09 16.00 -13.24
N ILE A 95 -0.36 16.09 -14.35
CA ILE A 95 0.90 15.37 -14.55
C ILE A 95 1.92 15.71 -13.45
N VAL A 96 1.96 16.96 -12.98
CA VAL A 96 2.89 17.39 -11.93
C VAL A 96 2.60 16.67 -10.62
N GLN A 97 1.33 16.64 -10.19
CA GLN A 97 0.91 15.93 -8.98
C GLN A 97 1.17 14.44 -9.09
N GLN A 98 0.84 13.83 -10.23
CA GLN A 98 1.09 12.42 -10.48
C GLN A 98 2.58 12.09 -10.38
N ASN A 99 3.45 12.93 -10.94
CA ASN A 99 4.90 12.77 -10.85
C ASN A 99 5.41 12.92 -9.41
N THR A 100 4.91 13.89 -8.65
CA THR A 100 5.25 14.04 -7.23
C THR A 100 4.87 12.80 -6.42
N HIS A 101 3.67 12.27 -6.66
CA HIS A 101 3.17 11.06 -6.01
C HIS A 101 4.00 9.82 -6.36
N ASN A 102 4.33 9.64 -7.64
CA ASN A 102 5.15 8.52 -8.10
C ASN A 102 6.56 8.61 -7.52
N TYR A 103 7.20 9.78 -7.60
CA TYR A 103 8.51 10.03 -7.03
C TYR A 103 8.55 9.72 -5.53
N TYR A 104 7.53 10.13 -4.79
CA TYR A 104 7.44 9.84 -3.36
C TYR A 104 7.37 8.33 -3.08
N LYS A 105 6.52 7.58 -3.80
CA LYS A 105 6.42 6.12 -3.63
C LYS A 105 7.72 5.41 -4.03
N ASP A 106 8.40 5.86 -5.07
CA ASP A 106 9.70 5.31 -5.47
C ASP A 106 10.79 5.59 -4.44
N LYS A 107 10.76 6.78 -3.83
CA LYS A 107 11.65 7.12 -2.70
C LYS A 107 11.42 6.19 -1.51
N ILE A 108 10.17 5.94 -1.12
CA ILE A 108 9.85 4.98 -0.03
C ILE A 108 10.39 3.59 -0.36
N ARG A 109 10.11 3.07 -1.57
CA ARG A 109 10.60 1.75 -2.01
C ARG A 109 12.12 1.66 -1.99
N THR A 110 12.79 2.71 -2.43
CA THR A 110 14.27 2.78 -2.44
C THR A 110 14.84 2.73 -1.02
N ILE A 111 14.26 3.49 -0.09
CA ILE A 111 14.64 3.49 1.32
C ILE A 111 14.45 2.08 1.92
N GLU A 112 13.29 1.47 1.69
CA GLU A 112 12.97 0.15 2.20
C GLU A 112 13.90 -0.93 1.63
N LEU A 113 14.10 -0.94 0.31
CA LEU A 113 15.00 -1.87 -0.36
C LEU A 113 16.43 -1.76 0.18
N THR A 114 16.94 -0.54 0.33
CA THR A 114 18.28 -0.28 0.89
C THR A 114 18.39 -0.83 2.31
N ALA A 115 17.36 -0.63 3.14
CA ALA A 115 17.36 -1.11 4.50
C ALA A 115 17.33 -2.65 4.58
N ARG A 116 16.54 -3.32 3.74
CA ARG A 116 16.53 -4.79 3.63
C ARG A 116 17.89 -5.34 3.19
N ILE A 117 18.50 -4.74 2.18
CA ILE A 117 19.83 -5.13 1.70
C ILE A 117 20.87 -5.00 2.83
N LYS A 118 20.81 -3.94 3.62
CA LYS A 118 21.70 -3.76 4.78
C LYS A 118 21.45 -4.81 5.86
N SER A 119 20.19 -5.10 6.19
CA SER A 119 19.84 -6.14 7.17
C SER A 119 20.31 -7.54 6.77
N ASN A 120 20.32 -7.87 5.47
CA ASN A 120 20.75 -9.19 4.97
C ASN A 120 22.28 -9.33 4.84
N LYS A 121 23.04 -8.25 5.01
CA LYS A 121 24.52 -8.27 4.96
C LYS A 121 25.17 -8.50 6.32
N ASN A 122 24.39 -8.42 7.38
CA ASN A 122 24.78 -8.74 8.76
C ASN A 122 24.33 -10.16 9.11
#